data_AF-A0A2E2MPV0-F1
#
_entry.id   AF-A0A2E2MPV0-F1
#
_cell.length_a   1.000
_cell.length_b   1.000
_cell.length_c   1.000
_cell.angle_alpha   90.00
_cell.angle_beta   90.00
_cell.angle_gamma   90.00
#
_symmetry.space_group_name_H-M   'P 1'
#
loop_
_entity.id
_entity.type
_entity.pdbx_description
1 polymer ?
#
loop_
_entity_poly.entity_id
_entity_poly.type
_entity_poly.pdbx_seq_one_letter_code
_entity_poly.pdbx_strand_id
1 'polypeptide(L)'
;MVCIETFEAFSGGKAIHWMPPANPIDPARLFAMARSFVGKPYSLFDFNCEHFANLLVEGKSSSKQITAALGGISLGVLIATAKKLSVRQSLLLAGAMGLGSLMLVNSFER
;
A
#
# COMPACT_ATOMS: atom_id res chain seq x y z
N MET A 1 8.30 12.31 -7.18
CA MET A 1 7.82 11.99 -8.54
C MET A 1 8.46 10.69 -8.99
N VAL A 2 7.91 10.01 -9.99
CA VAL A 2 8.60 8.87 -10.63
C VAL A 2 9.76 9.40 -11.49
N CYS A 3 10.96 8.88 -11.29
CA CYS A 3 12.15 9.26 -12.03
C CYS A 3 12.99 8.02 -12.40
N ILE A 4 13.94 8.20 -13.30
CA ILE A 4 14.94 7.19 -13.66
C ILE A 4 16.22 7.55 -12.93
N GLU A 5 16.75 6.60 -12.17
CA GLU A 5 17.96 6.75 -11.36
C GLU A 5 18.86 5.52 -11.57
N THR A 6 20.15 5.64 -11.27
CA THR A 6 21.07 4.50 -11.19
C THR A 6 20.79 3.66 -9.94
N PHE A 7 21.19 2.39 -9.97
CA PHE A 7 21.02 1.50 -8.82
C PHE A 7 21.84 1.95 -7.60
N GLU A 8 23.09 2.40 -7.78
CA GLU A 8 23.88 2.97 -6.68
C GLU A 8 23.21 4.18 -6.03
N ALA A 9 22.75 5.14 -6.84
CA ALA A 9 22.11 6.34 -6.31
C ALA A 9 20.78 6.01 -5.60
N PHE A 10 19.99 5.08 -6.16
CA PHE A 10 18.75 4.62 -5.52
C PHE A 10 18.99 3.89 -4.20
N SER A 11 19.97 2.97 -4.16
CA SER A 11 20.26 2.18 -2.97
C SER A 11 20.94 2.99 -1.87
N GLY A 12 21.68 4.05 -2.22
CA GLY A 12 22.42 4.87 -1.26
C GLY A 12 23.38 4.06 -0.39
N GLY A 13 23.94 2.97 -0.95
CA GLY A 13 24.83 2.04 -0.24
C GLY A 13 24.12 1.05 0.70
N LYS A 14 22.77 1.04 0.74
CA LYS A 14 22.01 0.07 1.53
C LYS A 14 21.90 -1.27 0.81
N ALA A 15 21.87 -2.35 1.58
CA ALA A 15 21.57 -3.68 1.04
C ALA A 15 20.13 -3.71 0.48
N ILE A 16 19.98 -4.19 -0.75
CA ILE A 16 18.69 -4.37 -1.41
C ILE A 16 18.33 -5.86 -1.39
N HIS A 17 17.15 -6.18 -0.89
CA HIS A 17 16.60 -7.52 -0.97
C HIS A 17 15.75 -7.65 -2.24
N TRP A 18 16.14 -8.55 -3.13
CA TRP A 18 15.37 -8.84 -4.34
C TRP A 18 14.29 -9.88 -4.06
N MET A 19 13.04 -9.55 -4.39
CA MET A 19 11.92 -10.48 -4.33
C MET A 19 11.51 -10.86 -5.75
N PRO A 20 11.62 -12.15 -6.15
CA PRO A 20 11.21 -12.58 -7.47
C PRO A 20 9.69 -12.51 -7.60
N PRO A 21 9.16 -12.15 -8.79
CA PRO A 21 7.73 -12.16 -9.02
C PRO A 21 7.19 -13.59 -9.02
N ALA A 22 5.96 -13.76 -8.54
CA ALA A 22 5.31 -15.08 -8.47
C ALA A 22 5.01 -15.68 -9.86
N ASN A 23 4.84 -14.82 -10.87
CA ASN A 23 4.57 -15.21 -12.25
C ASN A 23 5.65 -14.64 -13.19
N PRO A 24 5.92 -15.30 -14.33
CA PRO A 24 6.81 -14.75 -15.35
C PRO A 24 6.32 -13.39 -15.84
N ILE A 25 7.25 -12.46 -16.00
CA ILE A 25 6.97 -11.11 -16.53
C ILE A 25 7.85 -10.89 -17.76
N ASP A 26 7.28 -10.29 -18.80
CA ASP A 26 8.04 -9.77 -19.93
C ASP A 26 8.81 -8.50 -19.51
N PRO A 27 10.15 -8.54 -19.44
CA PRO A 27 10.96 -7.39 -19.00
C PRO A 27 10.82 -6.19 -19.92
N ALA A 28 10.66 -6.39 -21.24
CA ALA A 28 10.55 -5.31 -22.20
C ALA A 28 9.24 -4.53 -21.99
N ARG A 29 8.14 -5.25 -21.80
CA ARG A 29 6.84 -4.67 -21.44
C ARG A 29 6.89 -3.93 -20.10
N LEU A 30 7.48 -4.54 -19.07
CA LEU A 30 7.58 -3.93 -17.74
C LEU A 30 8.38 -2.62 -17.79
N PHE A 31 9.49 -2.59 -18.52
CA PHE A 31 10.31 -1.40 -18.67
C PHE A 31 9.61 -0.30 -19.47
N ALA A 32 8.94 -0.65 -20.58
CA ALA A 32 8.15 0.29 -21.37
C ALA A 32 7.02 0.92 -20.53
N MET A 33 6.33 0.09 -19.74
CA MET A 33 5.29 0.56 -18.83
C MET A 33 5.89 1.48 -17.76
N ALA A 34 6.97 1.09 -17.06
CA ALA A 34 7.62 1.92 -16.05
C ALA A 34 8.03 3.30 -16.59
N ARG A 35 8.57 3.36 -17.81
CA ARG A 35 8.91 4.62 -18.48
C ARG A 35 7.72 5.54 -18.72
N SER A 36 6.54 4.99 -19.02
CA SER A 36 5.33 5.78 -19.24
C SER A 36 4.84 6.54 -17.99
N PHE A 37 5.36 6.20 -16.80
CA PHE A 37 5.02 6.87 -15.54
C PHE A 37 6.04 7.93 -15.11
N VAL A 38 7.17 8.07 -15.80
CA VAL A 38 8.19 9.08 -15.48
C VAL A 38 7.56 10.48 -15.48
N GLY A 39 7.84 11.26 -14.43
CA GLY A 39 7.26 12.58 -14.22
C GLY A 39 5.92 12.58 -13.49
N LYS A 40 5.26 11.42 -13.27
CA LYS A 40 4.04 11.40 -12.47
C LYS A 40 4.31 11.79 -11.01
N PRO A 41 3.39 12.55 -10.38
CA PRO A 41 3.52 12.94 -8.98
C PRO A 41 3.46 11.72 -8.07
N TYR A 42 4.18 11.80 -6.95
CA TYR A 42 4.19 10.76 -5.93
C TYR A 42 3.13 11.10 -4.88
N SER A 43 2.35 10.11 -4.45
CA SER A 43 1.39 10.25 -3.34
C SER A 43 1.64 9.15 -2.32
N LEU A 44 1.81 9.51 -1.04
CA LEU A 44 2.07 8.53 0.02
C LEU A 44 0.94 7.50 0.17
N PHE A 45 -0.30 7.92 -0.08
CA PHE A 45 -1.48 7.10 0.15
C PHE A 45 -1.98 6.40 -1.12
N ASP A 46 -1.86 7.07 -2.28
CA ASP A 46 -2.51 6.62 -3.52
C ASP A 46 -1.53 6.15 -4.60
N PHE A 47 -0.26 6.60 -4.57
CA PHE A 47 0.72 6.31 -5.62
C PHE A 47 2.15 6.34 -5.07
N ASN A 48 2.39 5.47 -4.10
CA ASN A 48 3.68 5.30 -3.44
C ASN A 48 4.53 4.22 -4.16
N CYS A 49 5.71 3.90 -3.61
CA CYS A 49 6.62 2.93 -4.22
C CYS A 49 6.01 1.54 -4.35
N GLU A 50 5.26 1.08 -3.34
CA GLU A 50 4.60 -0.23 -3.34
C GLU A 50 3.50 -0.27 -4.41
N HIS A 51 2.66 0.76 -4.47
CA HIS A 51 1.62 0.88 -5.48
C HIS A 51 2.18 0.88 -6.90
N PHE A 52 3.28 1.60 -7.11
CA PHE A 52 3.97 1.61 -8.40
C PHE A 52 4.51 0.23 -8.76
N ALA A 53 5.19 -0.45 -7.84
CA ALA A 53 5.71 -1.80 -8.07
C ALA A 53 4.57 -2.81 -8.35
N ASN A 54 3.50 -2.78 -7.56
CA ASN A 54 2.33 -3.65 -7.74
C ASN A 54 1.62 -3.35 -9.08
N LEU A 55 1.50 -2.09 -9.47
CA LEU A 55 0.93 -1.73 -10.77
C LEU A 55 1.76 -2.30 -11.93
N LEU A 56 3.09 -2.27 -11.80
CA LEU A 56 3.97 -2.82 -12.84
C LEU A 56 3.92 -4.35 -12.93
N VAL A 57 3.81 -5.04 -11.79
CA VAL A 57 3.89 -6.50 -11.72
C VAL A 57 2.52 -7.16 -11.87
N GLU A 58 1.50 -6.64 -11.20
CA GLU A 58 0.16 -7.25 -11.10
C GLU A 58 -0.87 -6.56 -12.00
N GLY A 59 -0.53 -5.41 -12.59
CA GLY A 59 -1.44 -4.60 -13.40
C GLY A 59 -2.52 -3.88 -12.60
N LYS A 60 -2.45 -3.91 -11.26
CA LYS A 60 -3.39 -3.25 -10.35
C LYS A 60 -2.64 -2.60 -9.19
N SER A 61 -3.01 -1.37 -8.85
CA SER A 61 -2.55 -0.69 -7.63
C SER A 61 -3.38 -1.19 -6.44
N SER A 62 -2.81 -2.03 -5.57
CA SER A 62 -3.46 -2.45 -4.32
C SER A 62 -2.74 -1.81 -3.12
N SER A 63 -3.52 -1.27 -2.16
CA SER A 63 -2.99 -0.75 -0.89
C SER A 63 -3.31 -1.75 0.22
N LYS A 64 -2.27 -2.35 0.81
CA LYS A 64 -2.44 -3.13 2.04
C LYS A 64 -2.97 -2.29 3.19
N GLN A 65 -2.58 -1.01 3.24
CA GLN A 65 -3.02 -0.06 4.27
C GLN A 65 -4.54 0.23 4.19
N ILE A 66 -5.08 0.50 2.99
CA ILE A 66 -6.53 0.72 2.82
C ILE A 66 -7.29 -0.57 3.12
N THR A 67 -6.79 -1.70 2.66
CA THR A 67 -7.41 -3.02 2.90
C THR A 67 -7.48 -3.32 4.40
N ALA A 68 -6.40 -3.06 5.14
CA ALA A 68 -6.36 -3.24 6.59
C ALA A 68 -7.27 -2.25 7.33
N ALA A 69 -7.31 -0.98 6.92
CA ALA A 69 -8.20 0.02 7.52
C ALA A 69 -9.68 -0.36 7.35
N LEU A 70 -10.09 -0.82 6.16
CA LEU A 70 -11.44 -1.30 5.91
C LEU A 70 -11.77 -2.55 6.74
N GLY A 71 -10.81 -3.46 6.91
CA GLY A 71 -10.92 -4.61 7.81
C GLY A 71 -11.14 -4.18 9.26
N GLY A 72 -10.34 -3.23 9.76
CA GLY A 72 -10.46 -2.66 11.10
C GLY A 72 -11.82 -1.99 11.34
N ILE A 73 -12.29 -1.17 10.39
CA ILE A 73 -13.62 -0.53 10.44
C ILE A 73 -14.72 -1.59 10.52
N SER A 74 -14.66 -2.60 9.64
CA SER A 74 -15.67 -3.67 9.60
C SER A 74 -15.73 -4.44 10.92
N LEU A 75 -14.57 -4.76 11.50
CA LEU A 75 -14.48 -5.40 12.81
C LEU A 75 -15.05 -4.51 13.93
N GLY A 76 -14.74 -3.21 13.92
CA GLY A 76 -15.29 -2.26 14.89
C GLY A 76 -16.82 -2.15 14.81
N VAL A 77 -17.39 -2.17 13.61
CA VAL A 77 -18.85 -2.21 13.41
C VAL A 77 -19.45 -3.50 13.96
N LEU A 78 -18.85 -4.67 13.67
CA LEU A 78 -19.32 -5.96 14.18
C LEU A 78 -19.31 -6.03 15.72
N ILE A 79 -18.25 -5.52 16.35
CA ILE A 79 -18.17 -5.46 17.82
C ILE A 79 -19.25 -4.51 18.36
N ALA A 80 -19.44 -3.35 17.71
CA ALA A 80 -20.42 -2.37 18.14
C ALA A 80 -21.87 -2.89 18.02
N THR A 81 -22.21 -3.63 16.95
CA THR A 81 -23.52 -4.25 16.80
C THR A 81 -23.73 -5.37 17.82
N ALA A 82 -22.74 -6.23 18.03
CA ALA A 82 -22.79 -7.30 19.03
C ALA A 82 -22.99 -6.75 20.46
N LYS A 83 -22.36 -5.60 20.78
CA LYS A 83 -22.49 -4.91 22.06
C LYS A 83 -23.67 -3.92 22.14
N LYS A 84 -24.46 -3.79 21.06
CA LYS A 84 -25.59 -2.85 20.94
C LYS A 84 -25.22 -1.41 21.34
N LEU A 85 -24.05 -0.96 20.90
CA LEU A 85 -23.58 0.39 21.18
C LEU A 85 -24.42 1.44 20.44
N SER A 86 -24.47 2.65 20.99
CA SER A 86 -25.08 3.79 20.30
C SER A 86 -24.30 4.13 19.03
N VAL A 87 -24.96 4.73 18.04
CA VAL A 87 -24.33 5.11 16.75
C VAL A 87 -23.02 5.90 16.95
N ARG A 88 -22.98 6.80 17.94
CA ARG A 88 -21.76 7.58 18.26
C ARG A 88 -20.62 6.69 18.74
N GLN A 89 -20.90 5.75 19.64
CA GLN A 89 -19.90 4.81 20.13
C GLN A 89 -19.44 3.83 19.04
N SER A 90 -20.37 3.40 18.18
CA SER A 90 -20.05 2.56 17.02
C SER A 90 -19.11 3.25 16.03
N LEU A 91 -19.35 4.53 15.74
CA LEU A 91 -18.48 5.33 14.87
C LEU A 91 -17.09 5.53 15.47
N LEU A 92 -17.01 5.86 16.77
CA LEU A 92 -15.74 6.01 17.46
C LEU A 92 -14.93 4.71 17.45
N LEU A 93 -15.58 3.58 17.74
CA LEU A 93 -14.92 2.27 17.75
C LEU A 93 -14.45 1.87 16.35
N ALA A 94 -15.31 1.99 15.33
CA ALA A 94 -14.94 1.67 13.96
C ALA A 94 -13.80 2.56 13.44
N GLY A 95 -13.83 3.86 13.74
CA GLY A 95 -12.76 4.79 13.41
C GLY A 95 -11.43 4.45 14.11
N ALA A 96 -11.48 4.16 15.41
CA ALA A 96 -10.29 3.77 16.18
C ALA A 96 -9.67 2.46 15.67
N MET A 97 -10.49 1.47 15.34
CA MET A 97 -10.02 0.21 14.78
C MET A 97 -9.41 0.39 13.39
N GLY A 98 -10.04 1.18 12.51
CA GLY A 98 -9.50 1.50 11.18
C GLY A 98 -8.13 2.20 11.25
N LEU A 99 -8.01 3.22 12.12
CA LEU A 99 -6.75 3.94 12.36
C LEU A 99 -5.68 3.02 12.95
N GLY A 100 -6.04 2.19 13.94
CA GLY A 100 -5.12 1.22 14.55
C GLY A 100 -4.57 0.21 13.54
N SER A 101 -5.44 -0.33 12.69
CA SER A 101 -5.04 -1.25 11.60
C SER A 101 -4.11 -0.58 10.58
N LEU A 102 -4.37 0.69 10.23
CA LEU A 102 -3.51 1.44 9.31
C LEU A 102 -2.12 1.68 9.92
N MET A 103 -2.04 2.03 11.21
CA MET A 103 -0.77 2.22 11.92
C MET A 103 0.02 0.92 12.10
N LEU A 104 -0.66 -0.20 12.33
CA LEU A 104 -0.05 -1.53 12.40
C LEU A 104 0.64 -1.90 11.09
N VAL A 105 -0.05 -1.78 9.95
CA VAL A 105 0.54 -2.07 8.64
C VAL A 105 1.73 -1.16 8.34
N ASN A 106 1.62 0.14 8.65
CA ASN A 106 2.73 1.08 8.51
C ASN A 106 3.95 0.76 9.41
N SER A 107 3.76 -0.04 10.47
CA SER A 107 4.85 -0.46 11.36
C SER A 107 5.56 -1.73 10.87
N PHE A 108 4.89 -2.55 10.06
CA PHE A 108 5.49 -3.73 9.41
C PHE A 108 6.13 -3.42 8.05
N GLU A 109 5.82 -2.26 7.47
CA GLU A 109 6.37 -1.79 6.18
C GLU A 109 7.63 -0.91 6.32
N ARG A 110 8.17 -0.71 7.54
CA ARG A 110 9.41 0.04 7.81
C ARG A 110 10.64 -0.85 7.95
#